data_AF-A0A533RYJ5-F1
#
_entry.id   AF-A0A533RYJ5-F1
#
_cell.length_a   1.000
_cell.length_b   1.000
_cell.length_c   1.000
_cell.angle_alpha   90.00
_cell.angle_beta   90.00
_cell.angle_gamma   90.00
#
_symmetry.space_group_name_H-M   'P 1'
#
loop_
_entity.id
_entity.type
_entity.pdbx_description
1 polymer ?
#
loop_
_entity_poly.entity_id
_entity_poly.type
_entity_poly.pdbx_seq_one_letter_code
_entity_poly.pdbx_strand_id
1 'polypeptide(L)'
;PENPQLSDNLMKAIGAEAVDWPFKTECCGTSLIFQDVNTTLDMSRKVVDVATKAGAEVIVTACPVCEMNLDMRMESINNRFKTNYHIPVVYFTELMAVALGSTPQEVGIDKGHCGSTQSLLAKIG
;
A
#
# COMPACT_ATOMS: atom_id res chain seq x y z
N PRO A 1 -19.96 2.19 7.52
CA PRO A 1 -20.38 1.85 6.13
C PRO A 1 -19.61 0.62 5.66
N GLU A 2 -20.29 -0.37 5.09
CA GLU A 2 -19.65 -1.62 4.63
C GLU A 2 -18.86 -1.45 3.32
N ASN A 3 -19.22 -0.45 2.51
CA ASN A 3 -18.49 -0.08 1.30
C ASN A 3 -18.09 1.41 1.35
N PRO A 4 -17.05 1.78 2.13
CA PRO A 4 -16.57 3.15 2.17
C PRO A 4 -15.97 3.57 0.82
N GLN A 5 -16.19 4.82 0.43
CA GLN A 5 -15.72 5.37 -0.87
C GLN A 5 -14.86 6.61 -0.71
N LEU A 6 -14.58 7.05 0.53
CA LEU A 6 -13.85 8.29 0.78
C LEU A 6 -12.43 8.25 0.21
N SER A 7 -11.66 7.20 0.53
CA SER A 7 -10.29 7.05 0.02
C SER A 7 -10.27 6.92 -1.50
N ASP A 8 -11.18 6.12 -2.07
CA ASP A 8 -11.30 5.94 -3.51
C ASP A 8 -11.58 7.27 -4.22
N ASN A 9 -12.52 8.06 -3.69
CA ASN A 9 -12.87 9.37 -4.24
C ASN A 9 -11.74 10.39 -4.10
N LEU A 10 -10.98 10.35 -2.99
CA LEU A 10 -9.83 11.20 -2.77
C LEU A 10 -8.72 10.91 -3.78
N MET A 11 -8.43 9.62 -4.02
CA MET A 11 -7.43 9.21 -5.02
C MET A 11 -7.87 9.55 -6.44
N LYS A 12 -9.16 9.36 -6.77
CA LYS A 12 -9.74 9.81 -8.05
C LYS A 12 -9.62 11.32 -8.25
N ALA A 13 -9.82 12.11 -7.20
CA ALA A 13 -9.76 13.57 -7.29
C ALA A 13 -8.35 14.10 -7.63
N ILE A 14 -7.29 13.35 -7.29
CA ILE A 14 -5.90 13.67 -7.66
C ILE A 14 -5.45 12.98 -8.96
N GLY A 15 -6.39 12.39 -9.72
CA GLY A 15 -6.13 11.79 -11.03
C GLY A 15 -5.74 10.31 -11.02
N ALA A 16 -5.77 9.64 -9.87
CA ALA A 16 -5.49 8.21 -9.80
C ALA A 16 -6.72 7.35 -10.15
N GLU A 17 -6.48 6.12 -10.62
CA GLU A 17 -7.54 5.13 -10.78
C GLU A 17 -7.67 4.29 -9.50
N ALA A 18 -8.84 4.33 -8.86
CA ALA A 18 -9.12 3.45 -7.72
C ALA A 18 -9.62 2.10 -8.23
N VAL A 19 -8.75 1.09 -8.19
CA VAL A 19 -9.08 -0.31 -8.50
C VAL A 19 -10.15 -0.80 -7.54
N ASP A 20 -11.22 -1.42 -8.04
CA ASP A 20 -12.21 -2.09 -7.19
C ASP A 20 -11.75 -3.52 -6.87
N TRP A 21 -11.73 -3.86 -5.59
CA TRP A 21 -11.16 -5.11 -5.09
C TRP A 21 -11.80 -5.53 -3.76
N PRO A 22 -11.93 -6.85 -3.51
CA PRO A 22 -12.73 -7.35 -2.40
C PRO A 22 -12.09 -7.17 -1.02
N PHE A 23 -10.79 -6.88 -0.95
CA PHE A 23 -10.04 -6.77 0.32
C PHE A 23 -9.83 -5.33 0.79
N LYS A 24 -10.53 -4.35 0.20
CA LYS A 24 -10.32 -2.92 0.49
C LYS A 24 -10.64 -2.48 1.92
N THR A 25 -11.46 -3.25 2.63
CA THR A 25 -11.83 -3.01 4.03
C THR A 25 -11.15 -3.97 5.01
N GLU A 26 -10.28 -4.85 4.51
CA GLU A 26 -9.65 -5.88 5.33
C GLU A 26 -8.49 -5.30 6.17
N CYS A 27 -8.34 -5.84 7.37
CA CYS A 27 -7.28 -5.44 8.28
C CYS A 27 -5.93 -5.99 7.82
N CYS A 28 -4.87 -5.18 7.91
CA CYS A 28 -3.50 -5.62 7.63
C CYS A 28 -2.90 -6.50 8.75
N GLY A 29 -3.60 -6.67 9.87
CA GLY A 29 -3.21 -7.60 10.95
C GLY A 29 -2.10 -7.12 11.87
N THR A 30 -1.66 -5.85 11.79
CA THR A 30 -0.52 -5.36 12.60
C THR A 30 -0.75 -5.46 14.10
N SER A 31 -1.99 -5.32 14.58
CA SER A 31 -2.31 -5.39 16.01
C SER A 31 -1.93 -6.73 16.66
N LEU A 32 -1.85 -7.80 15.87
CA LEU A 32 -1.51 -9.14 16.35
C LEU A 32 -0.01 -9.41 16.34
N ILE A 33 0.83 -8.48 15.89
CA ILE A 33 2.20 -8.79 15.51
C ILE A 33 3.04 -9.40 16.63
N PHE A 34 2.87 -8.90 17.86
CA PHE A 34 3.62 -9.38 19.02
C PHE A 34 3.08 -10.70 19.58
N GLN A 35 1.85 -11.06 19.25
CA GLN A 35 1.17 -12.27 19.75
C GLN A 35 1.27 -13.41 18.74
N ASP A 36 1.02 -13.11 17.48
CA ASP A 36 0.99 -14.07 16.39
C ASP A 36 1.47 -13.42 15.08
N VAL A 37 2.79 -13.35 14.94
CA VAL A 37 3.45 -12.91 13.70
C VAL A 37 3.01 -13.74 12.50
N ASN A 38 2.66 -15.02 12.70
CA ASN A 38 2.33 -15.89 11.60
C ASN A 38 0.99 -15.54 10.97
N THR A 39 0.00 -15.23 11.82
CA THR A 39 -1.30 -14.71 11.41
C THR A 39 -1.17 -13.32 10.80
N THR A 40 -0.40 -12.41 11.42
CA THR A 40 -0.14 -11.08 10.82
C THR A 40 0.43 -11.19 9.41
N LEU A 41 1.42 -12.06 9.18
CA LEU A 41 2.01 -12.25 7.86
C LEU A 41 1.02 -12.84 6.84
N ASP A 42 0.15 -13.78 7.22
CA ASP A 42 -0.87 -14.31 6.29
C ASP A 42 -1.95 -13.27 5.96
N MET A 43 -2.38 -12.46 6.94
CA MET A 43 -3.32 -11.36 6.71
C MET A 43 -2.72 -10.31 5.77
N SER A 44 -1.51 -9.82 6.06
CA SER A 44 -0.79 -8.89 5.18
C SER A 44 -0.62 -9.47 3.78
N ARG A 45 -0.22 -10.74 3.66
CA ARG A 45 -0.06 -11.40 2.36
C ARG A 45 -1.37 -11.39 1.57
N LYS A 46 -2.50 -11.73 2.19
CA LYS A 46 -3.80 -11.74 1.49
C LYS A 46 -4.14 -10.37 0.92
N VAL A 47 -3.92 -9.30 1.69
CA VAL A 47 -4.11 -7.91 1.23
C VAL A 47 -3.25 -7.62 0.00
N VAL A 48 -1.93 -7.88 0.09
CA VAL A 48 -0.98 -7.63 -1.00
C VAL A 48 -1.29 -8.49 -2.23
N ASP A 49 -1.59 -9.77 -2.04
CA ASP A 49 -1.88 -10.73 -3.11
C ASP A 49 -3.13 -10.34 -3.90
N VAL A 50 -4.22 -10.03 -3.21
CA VAL A 50 -5.48 -9.65 -3.86
C VAL A 50 -5.35 -8.30 -4.55
N ALA A 51 -4.70 -7.31 -3.93
CA ALA A 51 -4.43 -6.02 -4.57
C ALA A 51 -3.59 -6.18 -5.84
N THR A 52 -2.50 -6.96 -5.77
CA THR A 52 -1.62 -7.23 -6.92
C THR A 52 -2.38 -7.95 -8.04
N LYS A 53 -3.18 -8.97 -7.72
CA LYS A 53 -3.99 -9.71 -8.70
C LYS A 53 -5.11 -8.88 -9.32
N ALA A 54 -5.61 -7.88 -8.60
CA ALA A 54 -6.57 -6.91 -9.12
C ALA A 54 -5.92 -5.88 -10.06
N GLY A 55 -4.59 -5.91 -10.23
CA GLY A 55 -3.86 -5.01 -11.12
C GLY A 55 -3.45 -3.69 -10.47
N ALA A 56 -3.47 -3.60 -9.13
CA ALA A 56 -2.99 -2.40 -8.45
C ALA A 56 -1.49 -2.19 -8.70
N GLU A 57 -1.11 -0.94 -8.95
CA GLU A 57 0.29 -0.54 -9.16
C GLU A 57 0.91 0.04 -7.89
N VAL A 58 0.06 0.43 -6.93
CA VAL A 58 0.40 0.96 -5.62
C VAL A 58 -0.74 0.64 -4.66
N ILE A 59 -0.40 0.33 -3.40
CA ILE A 59 -1.37 0.24 -2.31
C ILE A 59 -1.32 1.56 -1.54
N VAL A 60 -2.47 2.21 -1.39
CA VAL A 60 -2.57 3.45 -0.63
C VAL A 60 -3.26 3.17 0.70
N THR A 61 -2.67 3.66 1.79
CA THR A 61 -3.24 3.49 3.13
C THR A 61 -3.58 4.82 3.77
N ALA A 62 -4.60 4.81 4.63
CA ALA A 62 -4.98 5.93 5.49
C ALA A 62 -4.51 5.74 6.94
N CYS A 63 -3.64 4.75 7.18
CA CYS A 63 -3.13 4.42 8.50
C CYS A 63 -1.62 4.19 8.41
N PRO A 64 -0.79 4.99 9.11
CA PRO A 64 0.67 4.87 9.02
C PRO A 64 1.19 3.52 9.55
N VAL A 65 0.43 2.89 10.46
CA VAL A 65 0.77 1.55 10.96
C VAL A 65 0.51 0.48 9.90
N CYS A 66 -0.52 0.64 9.07
CA CYS A 66 -0.80 -0.28 7.96
C CYS A 66 0.27 -0.18 6.88
N GLU A 67 0.64 1.04 6.50
CA GLU A 67 1.75 1.32 5.59
C GLU A 67 3.03 0.62 6.05
N MET A 68 3.51 0.96 7.26
CA MET A 68 4.71 0.36 7.84
C MET A 68 4.65 -1.16 7.85
N ASN A 69 3.50 -1.74 8.21
CA ASN A 69 3.36 -3.18 8.32
C ASN A 69 3.34 -3.91 6.97
N LEU A 70 2.71 -3.34 5.95
CA LEU A 70 2.65 -3.96 4.63
C LEU A 70 3.97 -3.76 3.88
N ASP A 71 4.59 -2.59 4.01
CA ASP A 71 5.87 -2.26 3.37
C ASP A 71 7.04 -3.03 3.99
N MET A 72 7.29 -2.87 5.29
CA MET A 72 8.45 -3.50 5.96
C MET A 72 8.38 -5.03 5.98
N ARG A 73 7.17 -5.62 5.90
CA ARG A 73 7.00 -7.09 5.93
C ARG A 73 7.01 -7.71 4.55
N MET A 74 7.05 -6.94 3.48
CA MET A 74 7.02 -7.46 2.12
C MET A 74 8.07 -8.56 1.90
N GLU A 75 9.30 -8.34 2.37
CA GLU A 75 10.37 -9.32 2.30
C GLU A 75 10.05 -10.59 3.11
N SER A 76 9.55 -10.43 4.34
CA SER A 76 9.16 -11.56 5.19
C SER A 76 8.02 -12.38 4.58
N ILE A 77 7.06 -11.70 3.93
CA ILE A 77 5.95 -12.32 3.20
C ILE A 77 6.51 -13.13 2.02
N ASN A 78 7.34 -12.52 1.19
CA ASN A 78 7.95 -13.17 0.02
C ASN A 78 8.78 -14.40 0.42
N ASN A 79 9.63 -14.27 1.44
CA ASN A 79 10.49 -15.37 1.91
C ASN A 79 9.68 -16.54 2.47
N ARG A 80 8.62 -16.26 3.23
CA ARG A 80 7.80 -17.29 3.89
C ARG A 80 6.87 -18.00 2.92
N PHE A 81 6.16 -17.25 2.09
CA PHE A 81 5.13 -17.79 1.20
C PHE A 81 5.63 -18.09 -0.21
N LYS A 82 6.92 -17.89 -0.47
CA LYS A 82 7.55 -18.10 -1.78
C LYS A 82 6.88 -17.28 -2.88
N THR A 83 6.56 -16.02 -2.54
CA THR A 83 5.98 -15.02 -3.45
C THR A 83 7.04 -14.01 -3.86
N ASN A 84 6.69 -13.11 -4.78
CA ASN A 84 7.61 -12.11 -5.33
C ASN A 84 6.93 -10.75 -5.52
N TYR A 85 6.24 -10.28 -4.48
CA TYR A 85 5.55 -8.99 -4.49
C TYR A 85 6.55 -7.84 -4.37
N HIS A 86 6.36 -6.82 -5.20
CA HIS A 86 7.17 -5.59 -5.22
C HIS A 86 6.29 -4.34 -5.29
N ILE A 87 5.00 -4.48 -5.04
CA ILE A 87 4.04 -3.38 -5.09
C ILE A 87 4.39 -2.36 -3.98
N PRO A 88 4.58 -1.08 -4.30
CA PRO A 88 4.81 -0.06 -3.28
C PRO A 88 3.56 0.14 -2.42
N VAL A 89 3.76 0.42 -1.14
CA VAL A 89 2.69 0.76 -0.21
C VAL A 89 2.97 2.14 0.34
N VAL A 90 2.06 3.08 0.15
CA VAL A 90 2.30 4.50 0.49
C VAL A 90 1.18 5.06 1.36
N TYR A 91 1.48 6.11 2.10
CA TYR A 91 0.47 6.88 2.80
C TYR A 91 -0.23 7.84 1.84
N PHE A 92 -1.55 7.97 1.96
CA PHE A 92 -2.36 8.73 1.00
C PHE A 92 -1.91 10.19 0.82
N THR A 93 -1.38 10.83 1.87
CA THR A 93 -0.93 12.22 1.76
C THR A 93 0.36 12.35 0.96
N GLU A 94 1.19 11.31 0.84
CA GLU A 94 2.39 11.35 0.01
C GLU A 94 2.00 11.50 -1.46
N LEU A 95 1.05 10.70 -1.94
CA LEU A 95 0.53 10.82 -3.29
C LEU A 95 -0.18 12.16 -3.52
N MET A 96 -0.96 12.62 -2.54
CA MET A 96 -1.59 13.93 -2.63
C MET A 96 -0.56 15.05 -2.76
N ALA A 97 0.52 15.02 -1.95
CA ALA A 97 1.54 16.06 -1.99
C ALA A 97 2.25 16.09 -3.36
N VAL A 98 2.59 14.91 -3.91
CA VAL A 98 3.17 14.82 -5.26
C VAL A 98 2.19 15.34 -6.32
N ALA A 99 0.94 14.92 -6.28
CA ALA A 99 -0.08 15.36 -7.22
C ALA A 99 -0.41 16.86 -7.13
N LEU A 100 -0.17 17.48 -5.96
CA LEU A 100 -0.36 18.91 -5.72
C LEU A 100 0.91 19.75 -6.02
N GLY A 101 1.97 19.14 -6.55
CA GLY A 101 3.15 19.83 -7.07
C GLY A 101 4.39 19.77 -6.18
N SER A 102 4.37 19.04 -5.06
CA SER A 102 5.60 18.74 -4.31
C SER A 102 6.47 17.73 -5.05
N THR A 103 7.79 17.87 -4.92
CA THR A 103 8.71 16.89 -5.49
C THR A 103 8.72 15.59 -4.67
N PRO A 104 8.97 14.41 -5.29
CA PRO A 104 9.07 13.15 -4.55
C PRO A 104 10.07 13.20 -3.38
N GLN A 105 11.15 13.98 -3.53
CA GLN A 105 12.20 14.14 -2.52
C GLN A 105 11.75 14.97 -1.32
N GLU A 106 10.93 16.01 -1.53
CA GLU A 106 10.34 16.80 -0.44
C GLU A 106 9.36 15.97 0.39
N VAL A 107 8.65 15.05 -0.28
CA VAL A 107 7.67 14.15 0.34
C VAL A 107 8.36 12.95 1.02
N GLY A 108 9.50 12.49 0.50
CA GLY A 108 10.24 11.34 1.02
C GLY A 108 9.80 9.99 0.44
N ILE A 109 8.87 9.99 -0.52
CA ILE A 109 8.33 8.80 -1.16
C ILE A 109 9.38 8.02 -1.99
N ASP A 110 10.53 8.63 -2.29
CA ASP A 110 11.66 8.00 -2.99
C ASP A 110 12.57 7.17 -2.09
N LYS A 111 12.46 7.32 -0.75
CA LYS A 111 13.36 6.68 0.23
C LYS A 111 12.65 6.04 1.42
N GLY A 112 11.38 6.37 1.64
CA GLY A 112 10.59 5.93 2.81
C GLY A 112 10.04 4.50 2.73
N HIS A 113 10.20 3.82 1.59
CA HIS A 113 9.50 2.58 1.27
C HIS A 113 10.47 1.45 0.93
N CYS A 114 10.26 0.26 1.48
CA CYS A 114 10.97 -0.97 1.14
C CYS A 114 10.63 -1.45 -0.27
N GLY A 115 9.40 -1.22 -0.74
CA GLY A 115 9.01 -1.42 -2.14
C GLY A 115 9.60 -0.34 -3.06
N SER A 116 10.04 -0.70 -4.27
CA SER A 116 10.52 0.30 -5.23
C SER A 116 9.37 1.20 -5.71
N THR A 117 9.38 2.45 -5.29
CA THR A 117 8.43 3.49 -5.74
C THR A 117 8.84 4.11 -7.08
N GLN A 118 9.97 3.71 -7.67
CA GLN A 118 10.49 4.29 -8.90
C GLN A 118 9.55 4.09 -10.10
N SER A 119 8.94 2.91 -10.20
CA SER A 119 7.97 2.59 -11.26
C SER A 119 6.69 3.42 -11.15
N LEU A 120 6.31 3.77 -9.92
CA LEU A 120 5.18 4.64 -9.62
C LEU A 120 5.52 6.10 -9.96
N LEU A 121 6.66 6.59 -9.48
CA LEU A 121 7.11 7.96 -9.72
C LEU A 121 7.33 8.26 -11.21
N ALA A 122 7.81 7.28 -11.99
CA ALA A 122 7.97 7.42 -13.44
C ALA A 122 6.65 7.65 -14.20
N LYS A 123 5.49 7.37 -13.59
CA LYS A 123 4.16 7.54 -14.19
C LYS A 123 3.45 8.82 -13.76
N ILE A 124 3.89 9.41 -12.64
CA ILE A 124 3.29 10.62 -12.06
C ILE A 124 4.05 11.88 -12.50
N GLY A 125 5.29 11.72 -13.00
CA GLY A 125 6.14 12.80 -13.52
C GLY A 125 5.95 13.12 -15.00
#